data_AF-A0A022VVX5-F1
#
_entry.id   AF-A0A022VVX5-F1
#
_cell.length_a   1.000
_cell.length_b   1.000
_cell.length_c   1.000
_cell.angle_alpha   90.00
_cell.angle_beta   90.00
_cell.angle_gamma   90.00
#
_symmetry.space_group_name_H-M   'P 1'
#
loop_
_entity.id
_entity.type
_entity.pdbx_description
1 polymer ?
#
loop_
_entity_poly.entity_id
_entity_poly.type
_entity_poly.pdbx_seq_one_letter_code
_entity_poly.pdbx_strand_id
1 'polypeptide(L)'
;MMKDDTILAKQAYLGISVSRQKMRDIFTCVEWLVAFIRNMKSQKSANHSECVILALGGELLESKILVETLEAARKLNSEELDTAFGLISNLSTESAAILDEIRELIRTKKSKGVLRSQHDAQLTRHNTTIVGQRVKLTKGKAKLSNEELKYSELVDRLCDSIQNYLAEKLINPKDLFLHECLIFDFKSPVRNTFTPKCRHTVERALSHPFDYLDSKEGGEIETLSAGQPPISILYQLYLESGAVVNVYDLWRAFYAILGGEDADRCDERVAFSIFYQSLAELKMMGMARISRKKTDHLAKSAWTGL
;
A
#
# COMPACT_ATOMS: atom_id res chain seq x y z
N MET A 1 11.36 -34.79 8.17
CA MET A 1 11.42 -33.81 7.07
C MET A 1 12.82 -33.26 6.86
N MET A 2 13.47 -32.62 7.85
CA MET A 2 14.78 -31.94 7.62
C MET A 2 16.00 -32.84 7.33
N LYS A 3 15.84 -34.17 7.25
CA LYS A 3 16.95 -35.12 7.00
C LYS A 3 16.74 -35.98 5.76
N ASP A 4 15.60 -35.81 5.08
CA ASP A 4 15.24 -36.61 3.91
C ASP A 4 14.53 -35.72 2.88
N ASP A 5 15.25 -35.41 1.81
CA ASP A 5 14.81 -34.54 0.74
C ASP A 5 13.61 -35.12 -0.02
N THR A 6 13.46 -36.44 -0.08
CA THR A 6 12.35 -37.09 -0.78
C THR A 6 11.02 -36.86 -0.04
N ILE A 7 11.06 -36.97 1.30
CA ILE A 7 9.91 -36.70 2.16
C ILE A 7 9.59 -35.21 2.14
N LEU A 8 10.61 -34.36 2.20
CA LEU A 8 10.45 -32.90 2.12
C LEU A 8 9.79 -32.49 0.81
N ALA A 9 10.26 -33.00 -0.34
CA ALA A 9 9.70 -32.70 -1.65
C ALA A 9 8.21 -33.11 -1.75
N LYS A 10 7.85 -34.30 -1.25
CA LYS A 10 6.45 -34.76 -1.25
C LYS A 10 5.54 -33.86 -0.42
N GLN A 11 6.00 -33.45 0.78
CA GLN A 11 5.24 -32.54 1.64
C GLN A 11 5.17 -31.13 1.04
N ALA A 12 6.24 -30.64 0.42
CA ALA A 12 6.25 -29.36 -0.26
C ALA A 12 5.23 -29.31 -1.41
N TYR A 13 5.18 -30.36 -2.24
CA TYR A 13 4.21 -30.46 -3.33
C TYR A 13 2.75 -30.45 -2.82
N LEU A 14 2.46 -31.24 -1.79
CA LEU A 14 1.14 -31.27 -1.15
C LEU A 14 0.78 -29.90 -0.57
N GLY A 15 1.69 -29.29 0.20
CA GLY A 15 1.49 -27.98 0.80
C GLY A 15 1.24 -26.88 -0.24
N ILE A 16 2.05 -26.82 -1.31
CA ILE A 16 1.87 -25.85 -2.40
C ILE A 16 0.54 -26.07 -3.12
N SER A 17 0.11 -27.32 -3.33
CA SER A 17 -1.18 -27.61 -3.97
C SER A 17 -2.36 -27.06 -3.16
N VAL A 18 -2.29 -27.18 -1.82
CA VAL A 18 -3.29 -26.64 -0.89
C VAL A 18 -3.23 -25.11 -0.86
N SER A 19 -2.04 -24.52 -0.74
CA SER A 19 -1.86 -23.06 -0.78
C SER A 19 -2.38 -22.46 -2.09
N ARG A 20 -2.14 -23.12 -3.23
CA ARG A 20 -2.67 -22.70 -4.54
C ARG A 20 -4.20 -22.76 -4.59
N GLN A 21 -4.81 -23.79 -4.02
CA GLN A 21 -6.27 -23.88 -3.96
C GLN A 21 -6.85 -22.75 -3.10
N LYS A 22 -6.28 -22.52 -1.91
CA LYS A 22 -6.69 -21.42 -1.03
C LYS A 22 -6.54 -20.06 -1.71
N MET A 23 -5.45 -19.84 -2.46
CA MET A 23 -5.25 -18.63 -3.25
C MET A 23 -6.34 -18.46 -4.32
N ARG A 24 -6.74 -19.55 -5.00
CA ARG A 24 -7.87 -19.51 -5.95
C ARG A 24 -9.17 -19.14 -5.26
N ASP A 25 -9.46 -19.74 -4.10
CA ASP A 25 -10.65 -19.42 -3.33
C ASP A 25 -10.73 -17.92 -2.97
N ILE A 26 -9.59 -17.31 -2.61
CA ILE A 26 -9.50 -15.85 -2.37
C ILE A 26 -9.89 -15.05 -3.62
N PHE A 27 -9.30 -15.36 -4.78
CA PHE A 27 -9.62 -14.66 -6.03
C PHE A 27 -11.08 -14.87 -6.46
N THR A 28 -11.62 -16.07 -6.29
CA THR A 28 -13.04 -16.34 -6.56
C THR A 28 -13.96 -15.53 -5.64
N CYS A 29 -13.59 -15.32 -4.37
CA CYS A 29 -14.34 -14.45 -3.46
C CYS A 29 -14.28 -12.98 -3.91
N VAL A 30 -13.13 -12.51 -4.39
CA VAL A 30 -12.97 -11.15 -4.93
C VAL A 30 -13.82 -10.96 -6.20
N GLU A 31 -13.77 -11.90 -7.14
CA GLU A 31 -14.58 -11.87 -8.36
C GLU A 31 -16.08 -11.86 -8.04
N TRP A 32 -16.49 -12.70 -7.07
CA TRP A 32 -17.85 -12.73 -6.55
C TRP A 32 -18.26 -11.37 -5.98
N LEU A 33 -17.42 -10.77 -5.12
CA LEU A 33 -17.71 -9.49 -4.48
C LEU A 33 -17.84 -8.36 -5.51
N VAL A 34 -16.93 -8.31 -6.48
CA VAL A 34 -16.95 -7.29 -7.55
C VAL A 34 -18.17 -7.46 -8.44
N ALA A 35 -18.54 -8.70 -8.79
CA ALA A 35 -19.75 -8.98 -9.56
C ALA A 35 -21.02 -8.59 -8.78
N PHE A 36 -21.07 -8.90 -7.49
CA PHE A 36 -22.18 -8.55 -6.61
C PHE A 36 -22.36 -7.03 -6.49
N ILE A 37 -21.28 -6.29 -6.23
CA ILE A 37 -21.30 -4.81 -6.17
C ILE A 37 -21.74 -4.22 -7.52
N ARG A 38 -21.27 -4.76 -8.65
CA ARG A 38 -21.67 -4.30 -9.98
C ARG A 38 -23.17 -4.49 -10.24
N ASN A 39 -23.75 -5.57 -9.75
CA ASN A 39 -25.17 -5.84 -9.93
C ASN A 39 -26.05 -4.97 -9.00
N MET A 40 -25.50 -4.50 -7.88
CA MET A 40 -26.15 -3.52 -7.01
C MET A 40 -26.08 -2.11 -7.61
N LYS A 41 -27.16 -1.68 -8.27
CA LYS A 41 -27.27 -0.36 -8.95
C LYS A 41 -27.03 0.87 -8.05
N SER A 42 -27.06 0.70 -6.72
CA SER A 42 -26.97 1.79 -5.74
C SER A 42 -25.53 2.10 -5.29
N GLN A 43 -24.54 1.31 -5.68
CA GLN A 43 -23.15 1.43 -5.22
C GLN A 43 -22.20 1.86 -6.33
N LYS A 44 -21.15 2.61 -5.97
CA LYS A 44 -20.05 2.91 -6.89
C LYS A 44 -19.33 1.59 -7.21
N SER A 45 -19.07 1.31 -8.49
CA SER A 45 -18.42 0.06 -8.88
C SER A 45 -17.08 -0.08 -8.16
N ALA A 46 -16.91 -1.16 -7.40
CA ALA A 46 -15.65 -1.46 -6.74
C ALA A 46 -14.54 -1.67 -7.78
N ASN A 47 -13.38 -1.07 -7.54
CA ASN A 47 -12.22 -1.31 -8.38
C ASN A 47 -11.72 -2.73 -8.09
N HIS A 48 -11.75 -3.60 -9.11
CA HIS A 48 -11.24 -4.97 -9.00
C HIS A 48 -9.82 -5.01 -8.43
N SER A 49 -8.95 -4.09 -8.89
CA SER A 49 -7.55 -4.03 -8.43
C SER A 49 -7.43 -3.69 -6.95
N GLU A 50 -8.29 -2.80 -6.45
CA GLU A 50 -8.31 -2.41 -5.03
C GLU A 50 -8.76 -3.59 -4.16
N CYS A 51 -9.80 -4.32 -4.59
CA CYS A 51 -10.27 -5.51 -3.88
C CYS A 51 -9.21 -6.61 -3.85
N VAL A 52 -8.47 -6.82 -4.95
CA VAL A 52 -7.34 -7.77 -4.99
C VAL A 52 -6.23 -7.35 -4.04
N ILE A 53 -5.87 -6.07 -4.00
CA ILE A 53 -4.82 -5.57 -3.09
C ILE A 53 -5.22 -5.80 -1.63
N LEU A 54 -6.46 -5.48 -1.26
CA LEU A 54 -6.98 -5.69 0.09
C LEU A 54 -7.07 -7.18 0.44
N ALA A 55 -7.49 -8.03 -0.50
CA ALA A 55 -7.54 -9.48 -0.31
C ALA A 55 -6.14 -10.07 -0.10
N LEU A 56 -5.17 -9.65 -0.92
CA LEU A 56 -3.79 -10.11 -0.80
C LEU A 56 -3.09 -9.57 0.46
N GLY A 57 -3.55 -8.42 0.97
CA GLY A 57 -3.12 -7.87 2.26
C GLY A 57 -3.76 -8.55 3.48
N GLY A 58 -4.80 -9.36 3.30
CA GLY A 58 -5.57 -9.96 4.40
C GLY A 58 -6.55 -8.99 5.07
N GLU A 59 -6.82 -7.82 4.47
CA GLU A 59 -7.60 -6.73 5.05
C GLU A 59 -9.02 -6.62 4.44
N LEU A 60 -9.35 -7.45 3.43
CA LEU A 60 -10.62 -7.33 2.71
C LEU A 60 -11.86 -7.52 3.61
N LEU A 61 -11.78 -8.41 4.60
CA LEU A 61 -12.88 -8.67 5.54
C LEU A 61 -13.24 -7.45 6.39
N GLU A 62 -12.24 -6.68 6.80
CA GLU A 62 -12.40 -5.48 7.62
C GLU A 62 -12.54 -4.21 6.77
N SER A 63 -12.46 -4.35 5.44
CA SER A 63 -12.52 -3.23 4.53
C SER A 63 -13.89 -2.55 4.55
N LYS A 64 -13.88 -1.22 4.42
CA LYS A 64 -15.11 -0.43 4.26
C LYS A 64 -15.92 -0.89 3.06
N ILE A 65 -15.25 -1.36 2.00
CA ILE A 65 -15.90 -1.87 0.79
C ILE A 65 -16.84 -3.03 1.15
N LEU A 66 -16.35 -4.05 1.88
CA LEU A 66 -17.18 -5.20 2.24
C LEU A 66 -18.30 -4.82 3.21
N VAL A 67 -17.98 -4.03 4.25
CA VAL A 67 -18.96 -3.60 5.26
C VAL A 67 -20.10 -2.80 4.61
N GLU A 68 -19.77 -1.79 3.80
CA GLU A 68 -20.77 -0.97 3.09
C GLU A 68 -21.56 -1.80 2.08
N THR A 69 -20.93 -2.79 1.43
CA THR A 69 -21.59 -3.71 0.50
C THR A 69 -22.63 -4.58 1.20
N LEU A 70 -22.27 -5.18 2.34
CA LEU A 70 -23.20 -6.02 3.12
C LEU A 70 -24.33 -5.17 3.73
N GLU A 71 -24.02 -3.97 4.24
CA GLU A 71 -25.05 -3.04 4.71
C GLU A 71 -25.98 -2.57 3.59
N ALA A 72 -25.48 -2.37 2.38
CA ALA A 72 -26.29 -2.04 1.21
C ALA A 72 -27.16 -3.23 0.80
N ALA A 73 -26.62 -4.46 0.82
CA ALA A 73 -27.35 -5.69 0.55
C ALA A 73 -28.53 -5.88 1.50
N ARG A 74 -28.35 -5.59 2.80
CA ARG A 74 -29.43 -5.65 3.80
C ARG A 74 -30.59 -4.70 3.50
N LYS A 75 -30.37 -3.63 2.73
CA LYS A 75 -31.37 -2.62 2.38
C LYS A 75 -32.13 -2.93 1.09
N LEU A 76 -31.69 -3.93 0.32
CA LEU A 76 -32.28 -4.26 -0.98
C LEU A 76 -33.70 -4.82 -0.84
N ASN A 77 -34.54 -4.46 -1.80
CA ASN A 77 -35.85 -5.08 -1.97
C ASN A 77 -35.72 -6.43 -2.72
N SER A 78 -36.80 -7.21 -2.75
CA SER A 78 -36.75 -8.58 -3.30
C SER A 78 -36.36 -8.66 -4.78
N GLU A 79 -36.70 -7.68 -5.61
CA GLU A 79 -36.35 -7.65 -7.04
C GLU A 79 -34.89 -7.24 -7.26
N GLU A 80 -34.43 -6.27 -6.48
CA GLU A 80 -33.03 -5.83 -6.49
C GLU A 80 -32.11 -6.94 -5.97
N LEU A 81 -32.54 -7.68 -4.94
CA LEU A 81 -31.79 -8.81 -4.40
C LEU A 81 -31.63 -9.93 -5.44
N ASP A 82 -32.72 -10.33 -6.10
CA ASP A 82 -32.65 -11.36 -7.16
C ASP A 82 -31.78 -10.90 -8.34
N THR A 83 -31.85 -9.61 -8.71
CA THR A 83 -30.95 -9.02 -9.71
C THR A 83 -29.48 -9.04 -9.24
N ALA A 84 -29.23 -8.76 -7.96
CA ALA A 84 -27.88 -8.74 -7.39
C ALA A 84 -27.23 -10.13 -7.46
N PHE A 85 -27.99 -11.19 -7.15
CA PHE A 85 -27.52 -12.58 -7.14
C PHE A 85 -27.68 -13.32 -8.47
N GLY A 86 -28.40 -12.79 -9.46
CA GLY A 86 -28.96 -13.55 -10.58
C GLY A 86 -27.99 -14.42 -11.41
N LEU A 87 -26.75 -13.98 -11.63
CA LEU A 87 -25.74 -14.77 -12.40
C LEU A 87 -24.60 -15.31 -11.53
N ILE A 88 -24.74 -15.22 -10.22
CA ILE A 88 -23.64 -15.53 -9.30
C ILE A 88 -23.74 -16.99 -8.85
N SER A 89 -22.78 -17.82 -9.26
CA SER A 89 -22.78 -19.28 -9.05
C SER A 89 -21.94 -19.78 -7.87
N ASN A 90 -21.19 -18.89 -7.20
CA ASN A 90 -20.13 -19.28 -6.26
C ASN A 90 -20.50 -18.99 -4.80
N LEU A 91 -21.73 -19.32 -4.39
CA LEU A 91 -22.18 -19.17 -3.01
C LEU A 91 -21.91 -20.44 -2.20
N SER A 92 -21.84 -20.28 -0.88
CA SER A 92 -21.89 -21.41 0.05
C SER A 92 -23.23 -22.16 -0.10
N THR A 93 -23.24 -23.45 0.24
CA THR A 93 -24.46 -24.27 0.22
C THR A 93 -25.56 -23.69 1.12
N GLU A 94 -25.19 -23.12 2.26
CA GLU A 94 -26.12 -22.47 3.18
C GLU A 94 -26.73 -21.20 2.55
N SER A 95 -25.89 -20.33 1.97
CA SER A 95 -26.37 -19.10 1.36
C SER A 95 -27.26 -19.38 0.14
N ALA A 96 -26.97 -20.45 -0.62
CA ALA A 96 -27.83 -20.92 -1.71
C ALA A 96 -29.21 -21.40 -1.20
N ALA A 97 -29.24 -22.17 -0.11
CA ALA A 97 -30.50 -22.62 0.50
C ALA A 97 -31.36 -21.43 1.00
N ILE A 98 -30.73 -20.42 1.61
CA ILE A 98 -31.44 -19.21 2.07
C ILE A 98 -31.99 -18.42 0.88
N LEU A 99 -31.26 -18.30 -0.23
CA LEU A 99 -31.76 -17.67 -1.45
C LEU A 99 -33.00 -18.39 -2.01
N ASP A 100 -33.00 -19.72 -1.97
CA ASP A 100 -34.16 -20.50 -2.40
C ASP A 100 -35.35 -20.33 -1.45
N GLU A 101 -35.13 -20.24 -0.13
CA GLU A 101 -36.17 -19.86 0.85
C GLU A 101 -36.76 -18.47 0.53
N ILE A 102 -35.92 -17.49 0.18
CA ILE A 102 -36.35 -16.14 -0.22
C ILE A 102 -37.18 -16.19 -1.51
N ARG A 103 -36.75 -16.97 -2.51
CA ARG A 103 -37.49 -17.15 -3.77
C ARG A 103 -38.85 -17.81 -3.56
N GLU A 104 -38.94 -18.81 -2.69
CA GLU A 104 -40.22 -19.42 -2.32
C GLU A 104 -41.13 -18.45 -1.55
N LEU A 105 -40.58 -17.59 -0.69
CA LEU A 105 -41.33 -16.52 -0.03
C LEU A 105 -41.89 -15.53 -1.06
N ILE A 106 -41.11 -15.15 -2.08
CA ILE A 106 -41.55 -14.28 -3.18
C ILE A 106 -42.66 -14.94 -4.00
N ARG A 107 -42.62 -16.26 -4.19
CA ARG A 107 -43.63 -17.02 -4.95
C ARG A 107 -44.94 -17.19 -4.20
N THR A 108 -44.88 -17.36 -2.88
CA THR A 108 -46.04 -17.65 -2.01
C THR A 108 -46.70 -16.40 -1.42
N LYS A 109 -46.12 -15.22 -1.63
CA LYS A 109 -46.65 -13.95 -1.10
C LYS A 109 -48.08 -13.68 -1.53
N LYS A 110 -48.91 -13.18 -0.61
CA LYS A 110 -50.27 -12.73 -0.92
C LYS A 110 -50.30 -11.28 -1.42
N SER A 111 -49.26 -10.52 -1.11
CA SER A 111 -49.13 -9.11 -1.50
C SER A 111 -48.59 -8.98 -2.93
N LYS A 112 -49.24 -8.16 -3.77
CA LYS A 112 -48.76 -7.87 -5.15
C LYS A 112 -47.51 -6.98 -5.19
N GLY A 113 -47.09 -6.42 -4.06
CA GLY A 113 -45.94 -5.51 -3.96
C GLY A 113 -44.59 -6.22 -3.83
N VAL A 114 -43.51 -5.46 -3.98
CA VAL A 114 -42.13 -5.92 -3.72
C VAL A 114 -41.94 -6.02 -2.21
N LEU A 115 -41.29 -7.11 -1.73
CA LEU A 115 -40.97 -7.24 -0.31
C LEU A 115 -39.78 -6.33 0.01
N ARG A 116 -39.91 -5.52 1.05
CA ARG A 116 -38.89 -4.57 1.48
C ARG A 116 -38.29 -5.01 2.80
N SER A 117 -36.99 -4.87 2.93
CA SER A 117 -36.27 -5.10 4.18
C SER A 117 -36.59 -4.01 5.19
N GLN A 118 -36.60 -4.34 6.47
CA GLN A 118 -36.71 -3.40 7.59
C GLN A 118 -35.65 -2.28 7.58
N HIS A 119 -34.55 -2.50 6.84
CA HIS A 119 -33.44 -1.56 6.70
C HIS A 119 -33.62 -0.59 5.52
N ASP A 120 -34.64 -0.76 4.68
CA ASP A 120 -34.92 0.11 3.54
C ASP A 120 -35.16 1.56 4.00
N ALA A 121 -34.41 2.50 3.40
CA ALA A 121 -34.53 3.92 3.67
C ALA A 121 -35.95 4.45 3.37
N GLN A 122 -36.67 3.85 2.42
CA GLN A 122 -38.03 4.25 2.05
C GLN A 122 -39.09 3.95 3.12
N LEU A 123 -38.78 3.09 4.10
CA LEU A 123 -39.66 2.82 5.25
C LEU A 123 -39.50 3.86 6.37
N THR A 124 -38.50 4.73 6.27
CA THR A 124 -38.29 5.84 7.20
C THR A 124 -39.21 7.00 6.81
N ARG A 125 -40.32 7.16 7.52
CA ARG A 125 -41.26 8.28 7.32
C ARG A 125 -40.89 9.45 8.21
N HIS A 126 -40.95 10.66 7.66
CA HIS A 126 -40.85 11.89 8.42
C HIS A 126 -42.25 12.32 8.84
N ASN A 127 -42.59 12.17 10.12
CA ASN A 127 -43.84 12.67 10.68
C ASN A 127 -43.62 14.10 11.16
N THR A 128 -44.27 15.07 10.51
CA THR A 128 -44.31 16.47 10.96
C THR A 128 -45.43 16.64 11.99
N THR A 129 -45.08 16.95 13.23
CA THR A 129 -46.03 17.38 14.25
C THR A 129 -45.85 18.88 14.50
N ILE A 130 -46.92 19.66 14.34
CA ILE A 130 -46.92 21.10 14.63
C ILE A 130 -47.35 21.25 16.08
N VAL A 131 -46.42 21.70 16.95
CA VAL A 131 -46.73 22.05 18.34
C VAL A 131 -46.42 23.53 18.52
N GLY A 132 -47.45 24.35 18.74
CA GLY A 132 -47.33 25.77 19.08
C GLY A 132 -46.41 26.57 18.14
N GLN A 133 -46.72 26.58 16.84
CA GLN A 133 -45.95 27.27 15.77
C GLN A 133 -44.54 26.73 15.44
N ARG A 134 -44.06 25.65 16.08
CA ARG A 134 -42.81 24.97 15.68
C ARG A 134 -43.11 23.60 15.06
N VAL A 135 -42.55 23.34 13.88
CA VAL A 135 -42.63 22.04 13.19
C VAL A 135 -41.56 21.11 13.80
N LYS A 136 -41.98 20.07 14.53
CA LYS A 136 -41.09 18.98 14.93
C LYS A 136 -41.17 17.86 13.89
N LEU A 137 -40.06 17.60 13.21
CA LEU A 137 -39.89 16.44 12.35
C LEU A 137 -39.44 15.26 13.21
N THR A 138 -40.28 14.24 13.34
CA THR A 138 -39.96 12.98 14.02
C THR A 138 -39.82 11.87 13.00
N LYS A 139 -38.78 11.03 13.10
CA LYS A 139 -38.60 9.86 12.23
C LYS A 139 -39.45 8.71 12.80
N GLY A 140 -40.39 8.18 12.01
CA GLY A 140 -41.18 7.00 12.34
C GLY A 140 -40.95 5.88 11.33
N LYS A 141 -40.85 4.63 11.77
CA LYS A 141 -40.78 3.47 10.87
C LYS A 141 -42.19 3.04 10.46
N ALA A 142 -42.40 2.73 9.17
CA ALA A 142 -43.67 2.18 8.70
C ALA A 142 -43.94 0.79 9.34
N LYS A 143 -45.21 0.47 9.58
CA LYS A 143 -45.62 -0.82 10.16
C LYS A 143 -45.42 -1.91 9.11
N LEU A 144 -44.39 -2.73 9.30
CA LEU A 144 -44.06 -3.86 8.43
C LEU A 144 -45.13 -4.97 8.54
N SER A 145 -45.43 -5.61 7.41
CA SER A 145 -46.24 -6.82 7.38
C SER A 145 -45.45 -8.03 7.91
N ASN A 146 -46.14 -9.09 8.29
CA ASN A 146 -45.50 -10.34 8.73
C ASN A 146 -44.63 -10.96 7.62
N GLU A 147 -44.99 -10.77 6.35
CA GLU A 147 -44.20 -11.22 5.19
C GLU A 147 -42.88 -10.43 5.05
N GLU A 148 -42.91 -9.11 5.25
CA GLU A 148 -41.70 -8.26 5.19
C GLU A 148 -40.76 -8.46 6.38
N LEU A 149 -41.30 -8.80 7.57
CA LEU A 149 -40.49 -9.19 8.72
C LEU A 149 -39.73 -10.50 8.45
N LYS A 150 -40.41 -11.51 7.91
CA LYS A 150 -39.77 -12.77 7.49
C LYS A 150 -38.72 -12.55 6.41
N TYR A 151 -39.01 -11.71 5.42
CA TYR A 151 -38.04 -11.33 4.40
C TYR A 151 -36.80 -10.68 5.01
N SER A 152 -36.99 -9.74 5.96
CA SER A 152 -35.88 -9.07 6.65
C SER A 152 -34.98 -10.06 7.41
N GLU A 153 -35.59 -11.00 8.13
CA GLU A 153 -34.86 -12.05 8.85
C GLU A 153 -34.06 -12.96 7.90
N LEU A 154 -34.63 -13.34 6.75
CA LEU A 154 -33.92 -14.13 5.74
C LEU A 154 -32.76 -13.35 5.10
N VAL A 155 -32.93 -12.05 4.86
CA VAL A 155 -31.86 -11.20 4.31
C VAL A 155 -30.73 -11.03 5.32
N ASP A 156 -31.03 -10.83 6.60
CA ASP A 156 -30.01 -10.76 7.66
C ASP A 156 -29.25 -12.09 7.76
N ARG A 157 -29.97 -13.23 7.79
CA ARG A 157 -29.36 -14.57 7.78
C ARG A 157 -28.48 -14.81 6.54
N LEU A 158 -28.90 -14.34 5.37
CA LEU A 158 -28.13 -14.45 4.14
C LEU A 158 -26.82 -13.64 4.22
N CYS A 159 -26.89 -12.39 4.67
CA CYS A 159 -25.71 -11.54 4.83
C CYS A 159 -24.72 -12.11 5.84
N ASP A 160 -25.23 -12.64 6.97
CA ASP A 160 -24.40 -13.27 7.99
C ASP A 160 -23.74 -14.57 7.46
N SER A 161 -24.47 -15.40 6.70
CA SER A 161 -23.93 -16.60 6.05
C SER A 161 -22.83 -16.27 5.04
N ILE A 162 -23.03 -15.22 4.23
CA ILE A 162 -22.02 -14.73 3.28
C ILE A 162 -20.78 -14.23 4.03
N GLN A 163 -20.96 -13.49 5.11
CA GLN A 163 -19.84 -12.99 5.92
C GLN A 163 -19.03 -14.14 6.52
N ASN A 164 -19.69 -15.19 7.03
CA ASN A 164 -19.01 -16.38 7.55
C ASN A 164 -18.26 -17.13 6.45
N TYR A 165 -18.86 -17.30 5.28
CA TYR A 165 -18.22 -17.93 4.13
C TYR A 165 -16.97 -17.15 3.69
N LEU A 166 -17.08 -15.83 3.60
CA LEU A 166 -15.94 -14.98 3.28
C LEU A 166 -14.86 -15.05 4.36
N ALA A 167 -15.23 -15.10 5.65
CA ALA A 167 -14.28 -15.22 6.74
C ALA A 167 -13.48 -16.55 6.71
N GLU A 168 -14.10 -17.63 6.26
CA GLU A 168 -13.42 -18.93 6.08
C GLU A 168 -12.44 -18.90 4.90
N LYS A 169 -12.82 -18.24 3.80
CA LYS A 169 -12.07 -18.28 2.53
C LYS A 169 -11.02 -17.18 2.38
N LEU A 170 -11.30 -15.98 2.91
CA LEU A 170 -10.39 -14.83 2.90
C LEU A 170 -9.40 -14.91 4.06
N ILE A 171 -8.54 -15.92 4.01
CA ILE A 171 -7.40 -16.04 4.92
C ILE A 171 -6.28 -15.08 4.52
N ASN A 172 -5.42 -14.71 5.47
CA ASN A 172 -4.21 -13.95 5.16
C ASN A 172 -3.27 -14.82 4.29
N PRO A 173 -2.93 -14.40 3.06
CA PRO A 173 -2.07 -15.18 2.20
C PRO A 173 -0.67 -15.43 2.76
N LYS A 174 -0.20 -14.60 3.71
CA LYS A 174 1.11 -14.77 4.37
C LYS A 174 1.13 -15.93 5.38
N ASP A 175 -0.04 -16.38 5.82
CA ASP A 175 -0.17 -17.56 6.70
C ASP A 175 -0.17 -18.87 5.91
N LEU A 176 -0.13 -18.81 4.56
CA LEU A 176 -0.03 -19.98 3.71
C LEU A 176 1.36 -20.61 3.78
N PHE A 177 1.39 -21.94 3.70
CA PHE A 177 2.63 -22.69 3.59
C PHE A 177 3.35 -22.31 2.28
N LEU A 178 4.63 -21.94 2.40
CA LEU A 178 5.49 -21.48 1.30
C LEU A 178 4.83 -20.37 0.46
N HIS A 179 4.22 -19.38 1.13
CA HIS A 179 3.54 -18.27 0.48
C HIS A 179 4.48 -17.46 -0.43
N GLU A 180 5.79 -17.47 -0.18
CA GLU A 180 6.81 -16.79 -0.97
C GLU A 180 6.94 -17.36 -2.40
N CYS A 181 6.50 -18.61 -2.62
CA CYS A 181 6.40 -19.17 -3.97
C CYS A 181 5.19 -18.63 -4.76
N LEU A 182 4.20 -18.06 -4.07
CA LEU A 182 2.97 -17.55 -4.65
C LEU A 182 2.95 -16.01 -4.73
N ILE A 183 3.67 -15.33 -3.83
CA ILE A 183 3.65 -13.89 -3.65
C ILE A 183 5.05 -13.33 -3.81
N PHE A 184 5.15 -12.24 -4.56
CA PHE A 184 6.37 -11.48 -4.73
C PHE A 184 6.32 -10.17 -3.92
N ASP A 185 7.11 -10.07 -2.85
CA ASP A 185 7.14 -8.91 -1.93
C ASP A 185 8.45 -8.09 -2.00
N PHE A 186 9.27 -8.26 -3.05
CA PHE A 186 10.51 -7.48 -3.22
C PHE A 186 10.24 -6.05 -3.71
N LYS A 187 9.53 -5.26 -2.91
CA LYS A 187 9.11 -3.88 -3.24
C LYS A 187 10.29 -2.93 -3.44
N SER A 188 11.30 -3.00 -2.56
CA SER A 188 12.44 -2.06 -2.58
C SER A 188 13.31 -2.22 -3.83
N PRO A 189 13.77 -3.43 -4.21
CA PRO A 189 14.54 -3.63 -5.44
C PRO A 189 13.77 -3.20 -6.69
N VAL A 190 12.50 -3.60 -6.81
CA VAL A 190 11.64 -3.22 -7.94
C VAL A 190 11.50 -1.71 -8.05
N ARG A 191 11.22 -1.04 -6.93
CA ARG A 191 11.10 0.42 -6.90
C ARG A 191 12.40 1.10 -7.32
N ASN A 192 13.54 0.61 -6.84
CA ASN A 192 14.84 1.19 -7.18
C ASN A 192 15.20 0.98 -8.66
N THR A 193 14.76 -0.12 -9.27
CA THR A 193 14.94 -0.40 -10.71
C THR A 193 14.05 0.48 -11.58
N PHE A 194 12.76 0.61 -11.26
CA PHE A 194 11.79 1.34 -12.10
C PHE A 194 11.70 2.83 -11.78
N THR A 195 12.11 3.26 -10.60
CA THR A 195 12.10 4.67 -10.18
C THR A 195 13.42 5.00 -9.47
N PRO A 196 14.55 4.96 -10.19
CA PRO A 196 15.86 5.18 -9.61
C PRO A 196 15.99 6.60 -9.08
N LYS A 197 16.43 6.73 -7.84
CA LYS A 197 16.73 8.03 -7.21
C LYS A 197 18.22 8.35 -7.36
N CYS A 198 18.66 8.59 -8.59
CA CYS A 198 20.09 8.79 -8.90
C CYS A 198 20.72 9.90 -8.06
N ARG A 199 20.04 11.05 -7.94
CA ARG A 199 20.51 12.18 -7.13
C ARG A 199 20.77 11.78 -5.68
N HIS A 200 19.75 11.23 -5.02
CA HIS A 200 19.85 10.80 -3.63
C HIS A 200 20.96 9.77 -3.42
N THR A 201 21.14 8.86 -4.39
CA THR A 201 22.17 7.83 -4.33
C THR A 201 23.57 8.44 -4.40
N VAL A 202 23.81 9.39 -5.31
CA VAL A 202 25.10 10.09 -5.43
C VAL A 202 25.37 10.95 -4.20
N GLU A 203 24.39 11.73 -3.73
CA GLU A 203 24.54 12.55 -2.52
C GLU A 203 24.83 11.68 -1.29
N ARG A 204 24.13 10.53 -1.15
CA ARG A 204 24.38 9.56 -0.08
C ARG A 204 25.78 8.96 -0.18
N ALA A 205 26.22 8.53 -1.37
CA ALA A 205 27.56 7.97 -1.56
C ALA A 205 28.67 8.97 -1.24
N LEU A 206 28.47 10.26 -1.54
CA LEU A 206 29.44 11.30 -1.21
C LEU A 206 29.43 11.64 0.29
N SER A 207 28.27 11.67 0.94
CA SER A 207 28.17 11.93 2.38
C SER A 207 28.60 10.75 3.25
N HIS A 208 28.26 9.53 2.86
CA HIS A 208 28.47 8.28 3.60
C HIS A 208 29.11 7.22 2.68
N PRO A 209 30.40 7.40 2.30
CA PRO A 209 31.06 6.51 1.34
C PRO A 209 31.16 5.05 1.82
N PHE A 210 31.26 4.84 3.13
CA PHE A 210 31.39 3.49 3.72
C PHE A 210 30.08 2.68 3.75
N ASP A 211 28.95 3.28 3.36
CA ASP A 211 27.75 2.49 3.04
C ASP A 211 27.97 1.58 1.81
N TYR A 212 28.93 1.95 0.94
CA TYR A 212 29.23 1.27 -0.31
C TYR A 212 30.65 0.68 -0.36
N LEU A 213 31.56 1.18 0.49
CA LEU A 213 32.94 0.77 0.57
C LEU A 213 33.19 0.07 1.91
N ASP A 214 33.76 -1.14 1.89
CA ASP A 214 34.21 -1.80 3.12
C ASP A 214 35.29 -0.94 3.80
N SER A 215 35.02 -0.47 5.03
CA SER A 215 36.04 0.21 5.84
C SER A 215 37.08 -0.83 6.26
N LYS A 216 38.27 -0.79 5.65
CA LYS A 216 39.37 -1.70 5.99
C LYS A 216 39.89 -1.54 7.42
N GLU A 217 39.51 -0.46 8.09
CA GLU A 217 39.89 -0.14 9.46
C GLU A 217 38.65 -0.29 10.34
N GLY A 218 38.66 -1.27 11.25
CA GLY A 218 37.50 -1.70 12.05
C GLY A 218 37.07 -0.73 13.16
N GLY A 219 37.09 0.58 12.89
CA GLY A 219 36.61 1.63 13.78
C GLY A 219 35.50 2.45 13.12
N GLU A 220 34.65 3.09 13.94
CA GLU A 220 33.73 4.12 13.46
C GLU A 220 34.54 5.26 12.85
N ILE A 221 34.57 5.36 11.52
CA ILE A 221 35.24 6.46 10.83
C ILE A 221 34.36 7.70 11.03
N GLU A 222 34.87 8.68 11.78
CA GLU A 222 34.19 9.95 12.01
C GLU A 222 33.81 10.65 10.69
N THR A 223 32.78 11.49 10.76
CA THR A 223 32.14 12.14 9.62
C THR A 223 33.11 12.96 8.77
N LEU A 224 34.26 13.40 9.29
CA LEU A 224 35.32 14.14 8.58
C LEU A 224 36.71 13.58 8.93
N SER A 225 37.04 12.39 8.42
CA SER A 225 38.34 11.73 8.67
C SER A 225 39.18 11.64 7.40
N ALA A 226 40.51 11.69 7.55
CA ALA A 226 41.47 11.45 6.47
C ALA A 226 41.33 10.05 5.83
N GLY A 227 40.65 9.10 6.49
CA GLY A 227 40.36 7.78 5.96
C GLY A 227 39.25 7.76 4.88
N GLN A 228 38.52 8.87 4.70
CA GLN A 228 37.48 8.98 3.68
C GLN A 228 38.06 9.22 2.27
N PRO A 229 37.34 8.82 1.20
CA PRO A 229 37.67 9.24 -0.15
C PRO A 229 37.78 10.77 -0.26
N PRO A 230 38.81 11.31 -0.95
CA PRO A 230 39.01 12.75 -1.10
C PRO A 230 37.79 13.53 -1.61
N ILE A 231 37.04 12.97 -2.56
CA ILE A 231 35.83 13.61 -3.09
C ILE A 231 34.73 13.76 -2.03
N SER A 232 34.62 12.81 -1.09
CA SER A 232 33.65 12.85 0.01
C SER A 232 33.98 13.95 1.01
N ILE A 233 35.27 14.09 1.38
CA ILE A 233 35.76 15.17 2.24
C ILE A 233 35.44 16.53 1.60
N LEU A 234 35.75 16.68 0.31
CA LEU A 234 35.46 17.93 -0.41
C LEU A 234 33.96 18.20 -0.52
N TYR A 235 33.13 17.16 -0.69
CA TYR A 235 31.68 17.28 -0.76
C TYR A 235 31.07 17.74 0.57
N GLN A 236 31.55 17.23 1.71
CA GLN A 236 31.06 17.64 3.03
C GLN A 236 31.47 19.08 3.36
N LEU A 237 32.72 19.47 3.09
CA LEU A 237 33.15 20.88 3.18
C LEU A 237 32.32 21.78 2.25
N TYR A 238 32.03 21.28 1.05
CA TYR A 238 31.08 21.94 0.15
C TYR A 238 29.70 22.04 0.80
N LEU A 239 29.15 21.05 1.48
CA LEU A 239 27.81 21.17 2.09
C LEU A 239 27.77 22.24 3.19
N GLU A 240 28.80 22.33 4.03
CA GLU A 240 28.91 23.29 5.13
C GLU A 240 29.12 24.74 4.67
N SER A 241 29.63 24.93 3.45
CA SER A 241 29.94 26.26 2.92
C SER A 241 28.68 27.05 2.48
N GLY A 242 28.84 28.35 2.26
CA GLY A 242 27.79 29.18 1.67
C GLY A 242 27.52 28.89 0.18
N ALA A 243 26.55 29.59 -0.41
CA ALA A 243 26.18 29.45 -1.84
C ALA A 243 27.33 29.83 -2.81
N VAL A 244 28.27 30.65 -2.36
CA VAL A 244 29.49 31.03 -3.09
C VAL A 244 30.66 30.85 -2.13
N VAL A 245 31.69 30.13 -2.54
CA VAL A 245 32.80 29.66 -1.71
C VAL A 245 34.12 30.10 -2.33
N ASN A 246 35.02 30.67 -1.53
CA ASN A 246 36.38 30.96 -1.98
C ASN A 246 37.15 29.64 -2.17
N VAL A 247 37.78 29.45 -3.32
CA VAL A 247 38.53 28.22 -3.64
C VAL A 247 39.71 28.03 -2.69
N TYR A 248 40.38 29.12 -2.28
CA TYR A 248 41.53 29.04 -1.39
C TYR A 248 41.15 28.57 0.02
N ASP A 249 40.04 29.09 0.56
CA ASP A 249 39.55 28.68 1.89
C ASP A 249 39.11 27.21 1.88
N LEU A 250 38.44 26.79 0.80
CA LEU A 250 38.05 25.40 0.59
C LEU A 250 39.25 24.46 0.48
N TRP A 251 40.31 24.88 -0.24
CA TRP A 251 41.58 24.15 -0.32
C TRP A 251 42.24 24.01 1.05
N ARG A 252 42.34 25.11 1.82
CA ARG A 252 42.97 25.08 3.15
C ARG A 252 42.22 24.17 4.12
N ALA A 253 40.89 24.20 4.11
CA ALA A 253 40.07 23.28 4.91
C ALA A 253 40.25 21.82 4.47
N PHE A 254 40.28 21.56 3.16
CA PHE A 254 40.52 20.23 2.62
C PHE A 254 41.90 19.68 3.00
N TYR A 255 42.95 20.50 2.86
CA TYR A 255 44.32 20.12 3.22
C TYR A 255 44.46 19.83 4.72
N ALA A 256 43.79 20.61 5.58
CA ALA A 256 43.80 20.39 7.02
C ALA A 256 43.20 19.03 7.41
N ILE A 257 42.13 18.58 6.75
CA ILE A 257 41.50 17.28 7.02
C ILE A 257 42.36 16.14 6.45
N LEU A 258 42.89 16.31 5.23
CA LEU A 258 43.71 15.27 4.58
C LEU A 258 45.07 15.07 5.27
N GLY A 259 45.65 16.14 5.82
CA GLY A 259 46.89 16.10 6.59
C GLY A 259 46.75 15.43 7.96
N GLY A 260 45.53 15.36 8.51
CA GLY A 260 45.29 14.84 9.86
C GLY A 260 46.02 15.62 10.96
N GLU A 261 46.22 14.99 12.13
CA GLU A 261 46.97 15.60 13.25
C GLU A 261 48.49 15.74 12.98
N ASP A 262 49.01 15.03 11.98
CA ASP A 262 50.42 15.03 11.58
C ASP A 262 50.60 15.75 10.23
N ALA A 263 50.82 17.07 10.26
CA ALA A 263 50.95 17.93 9.08
C ALA A 263 52.08 17.54 8.08
N ASP A 264 52.92 16.55 8.40
CA ASP A 264 54.00 16.00 7.55
C ASP A 264 53.59 14.71 6.78
N ARG A 265 52.37 14.18 6.94
CA ARG A 265 51.96 12.91 6.29
C ARG A 265 51.70 13.01 4.78
N CYS A 266 51.42 14.20 4.25
CA CYS A 266 51.04 14.38 2.85
C CYS A 266 51.76 15.59 2.22
N ASP A 267 52.49 15.37 1.12
CA ASP A 267 53.10 16.45 0.33
C ASP A 267 52.01 17.41 -0.17
N GLU A 268 52.15 18.71 0.14
CA GLU A 268 51.21 19.77 -0.27
C GLU A 268 50.92 19.74 -1.77
N ARG A 269 51.91 19.43 -2.61
CA ARG A 269 51.74 19.34 -4.08
C ARG A 269 50.85 18.17 -4.50
N VAL A 270 51.01 17.03 -3.81
CA VAL A 270 50.21 15.83 -4.06
C VAL A 270 48.77 16.08 -3.59
N ALA A 271 48.60 16.60 -2.38
CA ALA A 271 47.29 16.96 -1.85
C ALA A 271 46.57 17.98 -2.74
N PHE A 272 47.30 18.96 -3.29
CA PHE A 272 46.75 19.97 -4.19
C PHE A 272 46.24 19.35 -5.49
N SER A 273 46.98 18.38 -6.04
CA SER A 273 46.57 17.63 -7.23
C SER A 273 45.29 16.83 -6.96
N ILE A 274 45.19 16.16 -5.81
CA ILE A 274 44.00 15.41 -5.38
C ILE A 274 42.79 16.33 -5.19
N PHE A 275 43.00 17.52 -4.61
CA PHE A 275 41.95 18.53 -4.46
C PHE A 275 41.39 18.97 -5.81
N TYR A 276 42.26 19.29 -6.79
CA TYR A 276 41.80 19.69 -8.12
C TYR A 276 41.10 18.56 -8.87
N GLN A 277 41.56 17.33 -8.71
CA GLN A 277 40.86 16.16 -9.25
C GLN A 277 39.45 16.04 -8.65
N SER A 278 39.34 16.05 -7.33
CA SER A 278 38.06 15.95 -6.60
C SER A 278 37.12 17.10 -6.99
N LEU A 279 37.65 18.32 -7.16
CA LEU A 279 36.88 19.47 -7.60
C LEU A 279 36.41 19.34 -9.06
N ALA A 280 37.23 18.75 -9.94
CA ALA A 280 36.86 18.48 -11.32
C ALA A 280 35.72 17.44 -11.39
N GLU A 281 35.78 16.39 -10.57
CA GLU A 281 34.73 15.37 -10.46
C GLU A 281 33.41 15.98 -9.95
N LEU A 282 33.44 16.83 -8.91
CA LEU A 282 32.25 17.57 -8.44
C LEU A 282 31.66 18.51 -9.50
N LYS A 283 32.51 19.14 -10.33
CA LYS A 283 32.07 19.96 -11.47
C LYS A 283 31.43 19.12 -12.57
N MET A 284 32.00 17.95 -12.88
CA MET A 284 31.45 17.01 -13.86
C MET A 284 30.06 16.51 -13.45
N MET A 285 29.84 16.28 -12.14
CA MET A 285 28.52 15.94 -11.59
C MET A 285 27.54 17.13 -11.51
N GLY A 286 27.97 18.34 -11.91
CA GLY A 286 27.12 19.53 -11.93
C GLY A 286 26.90 20.18 -10.56
N MET A 287 27.66 19.80 -9.53
CA MET A 287 27.47 20.29 -8.16
C MET A 287 28.09 21.67 -7.91
N ALA A 288 29.16 22.00 -8.63
CA ALA A 288 29.84 23.28 -8.53
C ALA A 288 30.15 23.87 -9.91
N ARG A 289 30.14 25.20 -10.00
CA ARG A 289 30.58 25.96 -11.18
C ARG A 289 31.45 27.14 -10.74
N ILE A 290 32.27 27.68 -11.64
CA ILE A 290 32.99 28.93 -11.35
C ILE A 290 31.97 30.05 -11.19
N SER A 291 32.10 30.83 -10.11
CA SER A 291 31.23 31.97 -9.84
C SER A 291 31.46 33.06 -10.88
N ARG A 292 30.38 33.57 -11.45
CA ARG A 292 30.42 34.77 -12.31
C ARG A 292 30.45 36.08 -11.51
N LYS A 293 30.15 36.01 -10.20
CA LYS A 293 30.00 37.19 -9.32
C LYS A 293 31.29 37.56 -8.61
N LYS A 294 32.18 36.60 -8.35
CA LYS A 294 33.44 36.79 -7.63
C LYS A 294 34.53 35.95 -8.27
N THR A 295 35.67 36.56 -8.55
CA THR A 295 36.89 35.89 -9.02
C THR A 295 37.36 34.88 -7.98
N ASP A 296 37.90 33.74 -8.40
CA ASP A 296 38.42 32.67 -7.54
C ASP A 296 37.40 32.05 -6.56
N HIS A 297 36.11 32.17 -6.88
CA HIS A 297 35.04 31.54 -6.11
C HIS A 297 34.31 30.46 -6.92
N LEU A 298 33.85 29.44 -6.22
CA LEU A 298 32.90 28.43 -6.71
C LEU A 298 31.50 28.84 -6.29
N ALA A 299 30.55 28.76 -7.22
CA ALA A 299 29.13 28.82 -6.93
C ALA A 299 28.58 27.39 -6.81
N LYS A 300 27.83 27.14 -5.73
CA LYS A 300 27.03 25.92 -5.61
C LYS A 300 26.00 25.91 -6.72
N SER A 301 26.03 24.88 -7.56
CA SER A 301 25.14 24.74 -8.71
C SER A 301 24.28 23.50 -8.62
N ALA A 302 24.30 22.78 -7.50
CA ALA A 302 23.59 21.53 -7.32
C ALA A 302 22.10 21.71 -7.68
N TRP A 303 21.79 21.28 -8.90
CA TRP A 303 20.47 21.04 -9.46
C TRP A 303 19.47 22.20 -9.37
N THR A 304 19.90 23.45 -9.65
CA THR A 304 18.94 24.52 -9.93
C THR A 304 18.20 24.21 -11.25
N GLY A 305 16.97 23.69 -11.17
CA GLY A 305 16.07 23.52 -12.32
C GLY A 305 15.82 22.09 -12.82
N LEU A 306 15.77 21.10 -11.92
CA LEU A 306 15.16 19.79 -12.16
C LEU A 306 13.99 19.59 -11.19
#